data_AF-A0A9W8D073-F1
#
_entry.id   AF-A0A9W8D073-F1
#
_cell.length_a   1.000
_cell.length_b   1.000
_cell.length_c   1.000
_cell.angle_alpha   90.00
_cell.angle_beta   90.00
_cell.angle_gamma   90.00
#
_symmetry.space_group_name_H-M   'P 1'
#
loop_
_entity.id
_entity.type
_entity.pdbx_description
1 polymer ?
#
loop_
_entity_poly.entity_id
_entity_poly.type
_entity_poly.pdbx_seq_one_letter_code
_entity_poly.pdbx_strand_id
1 'polypeptide(L)'
;MSERRLLILYGSQTGYAKDTAYRIARQAWRRHFSVSVQSMDQVDKWSIFTTTYPVIFVCSTTGQGEEPDNMKKFWRFILRKTIPYDALSGLKYAVFGLGDSSYQKFNFPAKRLSRRLQQLGGTPIVDRGDGDDQHYLGLDGALDPWLENLWAVLLDRYPLPKPIVPESVAPDPSCDIDYIDEHIDTSVGKTELIPGTHLAQLVKSDRMTAPDHFQDVHLFEFELDDSTQIPQWSPGDCAVLRPENLDSD
;
A
#
# COMPACT_ATOMS: atom_id res chain seq x y z
N MET A 1 -18.59 17.93 19.41
CA MET A 1 -17.33 18.19 18.68
C MET A 1 -17.16 17.07 17.67
N SER A 2 -16.83 17.35 16.42
CA SER A 2 -16.56 16.30 15.43
C SER A 2 -15.38 15.45 15.91
N GLU A 3 -15.55 14.13 15.89
CA GLU A 3 -14.51 13.20 16.28
C GLU A 3 -13.31 13.35 15.32
N ARG A 4 -12.09 13.54 15.84
CA ARG A 4 -10.86 13.61 15.03
C ARG A 4 -10.48 12.22 14.53
N ARG A 5 -11.26 11.68 13.60
CA ARG A 5 -11.07 10.35 13.05
C ARG A 5 -10.67 10.43 11.58
N LEU A 6 -9.76 9.56 11.16
CA LEU A 6 -9.38 9.38 9.75
C LEU A 6 -9.38 7.89 9.42
N LEU A 7 -9.89 7.56 8.23
CA LEU A 7 -9.71 6.24 7.63
C LEU A 7 -8.79 6.35 6.43
N ILE A 8 -7.79 5.48 6.36
CA ILE A 8 -6.85 5.42 5.26
C ILE A 8 -6.99 4.06 4.59
N LEU A 9 -7.39 4.06 3.33
CA LEU A 9 -7.58 2.87 2.53
C LEU A 9 -6.47 2.76 1.49
N TYR A 10 -5.82 1.60 1.42
CA TYR A 10 -4.76 1.38 0.44
C TYR A 10 -5.04 0.24 -0.54
N GLY A 11 -4.65 0.46 -1.79
CA GLY A 11 -4.50 -0.56 -2.83
C GLY A 11 -3.03 -0.65 -3.20
N SER A 12 -2.40 -1.81 -3.02
CA SER A 12 -0.95 -2.00 -3.12
C SER A 12 -0.60 -3.38 -3.65
N GLN A 13 0.30 -3.47 -4.63
CA GLN A 13 0.81 -4.75 -5.14
C GLN A 13 2.09 -5.18 -4.42
N THR A 14 3.09 -4.28 -4.35
CA THR A 14 4.44 -4.57 -3.84
C THR A 14 4.75 -3.94 -2.49
N GLY A 15 3.80 -3.17 -1.92
CA GLY A 15 3.91 -2.63 -0.56
C GLY A 15 4.08 -1.11 -0.47
N TYR A 16 4.50 -0.43 -1.54
CA TYR A 16 4.74 1.02 -1.51
C TYR A 16 3.52 1.86 -1.12
N ALA A 17 2.34 1.54 -1.67
CA ALA A 17 1.11 2.25 -1.31
C ALA A 17 0.66 1.93 0.13
N LYS A 18 0.97 0.71 0.63
CA LYS A 18 0.76 0.36 2.04
C LYS A 18 1.68 1.20 2.93
N ASP A 19 2.97 1.26 2.66
CA ASP A 19 3.90 2.05 3.47
C ASP A 19 3.56 3.55 3.43
N THR A 20 3.20 4.09 2.26
CA THR A 20 2.70 5.46 2.12
C THR A 20 1.46 5.70 3.00
N ALA A 21 0.50 4.78 3.02
CA ALA A 21 -0.66 4.89 3.90
C ALA A 21 -0.28 4.90 5.39
N TYR A 22 0.68 4.07 5.80
CA TYR A 22 1.20 4.07 7.17
C TYR A 22 2.01 5.33 7.50
N ARG A 23 2.74 5.92 6.52
CA ARG A 23 3.40 7.22 6.68
C ARG A 23 2.38 8.32 6.96
N ILE A 24 1.29 8.36 6.19
CA ILE A 24 0.18 9.29 6.43
C ILE A 24 -0.44 9.05 7.81
N ALA A 25 -0.63 7.78 8.21
CA ALA A 25 -1.16 7.43 9.52
C ALA A 25 -0.28 7.93 10.67
N ARG A 26 1.05 7.76 10.56
CA ARG A 26 2.02 8.28 11.53
C ARG A 26 1.95 9.81 11.63
N GLN A 27 1.79 10.51 10.51
CA GLN A 27 1.64 11.97 10.51
C GLN A 27 0.28 12.44 11.09
N ALA A 28 -0.79 11.68 10.86
CA ALA A 28 -2.11 11.92 11.43
C ALA A 28 -2.13 11.69 12.95
N TRP A 29 -1.50 10.62 13.44
CA TRP A 29 -1.35 10.33 14.87
C TRP A 29 -0.63 11.46 15.59
N ARG A 30 0.47 11.98 15.02
CA ARG A 30 1.19 13.15 15.57
C ARG A 30 0.31 14.40 15.66
N ARG A 31 -0.72 14.50 14.82
CA ARG A 31 -1.72 15.57 14.79
C ARG A 31 -2.99 15.21 15.56
N HIS A 32 -2.93 14.20 16.44
CA HIS A 32 -4.01 13.78 17.34
C HIS A 32 -5.28 13.31 16.63
N PHE A 33 -5.13 12.69 15.46
CA PHE A 33 -6.22 11.93 14.84
C PHE A 33 -6.21 10.50 15.34
N SER A 34 -7.39 9.95 15.59
CA SER A 34 -7.63 8.50 15.65
C SER A 34 -7.65 7.95 14.23
N VAL A 35 -6.72 7.06 13.90
CA VAL A 35 -6.50 6.60 12.53
C VAL A 35 -6.79 5.11 12.42
N SER A 36 -7.54 4.72 11.39
CA SER A 36 -7.64 3.33 10.93
C SER A 36 -6.99 3.20 9.56
N VAL A 37 -6.11 2.21 9.39
CA VAL A 37 -5.48 1.89 8.10
C VAL A 37 -5.93 0.51 7.68
N GLN A 38 -6.51 0.37 6.49
CA GLN A 38 -7.03 -0.91 5.98
C GLN A 38 -6.71 -1.08 4.50
N SER A 39 -6.48 -2.32 4.06
CA SER A 39 -6.48 -2.62 2.64
C SER A 39 -7.91 -2.55 2.08
N MET A 40 -8.04 -2.18 0.80
CA MET A 40 -9.36 -1.99 0.18
C MET A 40 -10.19 -3.28 0.05
N ASP A 41 -9.60 -4.46 0.19
CA ASP A 41 -10.29 -5.76 0.20
C ASP A 41 -10.78 -6.19 1.59
N GLN A 42 -10.21 -5.61 2.66
CA GLN A 42 -10.55 -5.86 4.05
C GLN A 42 -11.61 -4.90 4.60
N VAL A 43 -11.73 -3.69 4.04
CA VAL A 43 -12.76 -2.74 4.46
C VAL A 43 -14.16 -3.28 4.14
N ASP A 44 -15.12 -3.09 5.06
CA ASP A 44 -16.52 -3.28 4.72
C ASP A 44 -16.91 -2.23 3.68
N LYS A 45 -17.11 -2.68 2.44
CA LYS A 45 -17.45 -1.83 1.30
C LYS A 45 -18.70 -0.96 1.52
N TRP A 46 -19.61 -1.34 2.42
CA TRP A 46 -20.81 -0.55 2.73
C TRP A 46 -20.54 0.57 3.74
N SER A 47 -19.53 0.43 4.60
CA SER A 47 -19.17 1.42 5.61
C SER A 47 -18.84 2.79 5.01
N ILE A 48 -18.39 2.83 3.75
CA ILE A 48 -18.00 4.08 3.10
C ILE A 48 -19.18 5.04 2.85
N PHE A 49 -20.41 4.52 2.71
CA PHE A 49 -21.61 5.35 2.54
C PHE A 49 -22.13 5.93 3.86
N THR A 50 -21.78 5.29 4.98
CA THR A 50 -22.18 5.74 6.32
C THR A 50 -21.07 6.49 7.05
N THR A 51 -19.88 6.58 6.44
CA THR A 51 -18.71 7.24 7.02
C THR A 51 -18.90 8.75 7.04
N THR A 52 -18.84 9.34 8.24
CA THR A 52 -19.00 10.79 8.49
C THR A 52 -17.68 11.53 8.67
N TYR A 53 -16.56 10.79 8.74
CA TYR A 53 -15.21 11.32 8.89
C TYR A 53 -14.41 11.22 7.57
N PRO A 54 -13.31 11.96 7.42
CA PRO A 54 -12.57 11.96 6.18
C PRO A 54 -11.90 10.62 5.84
N VAL A 55 -11.89 10.26 4.55
CA VAL A 55 -11.26 9.04 4.04
C VAL A 55 -10.13 9.38 3.05
N ILE A 56 -8.93 8.86 3.31
CA ILE A 56 -7.77 9.04 2.43
C ILE A 56 -7.56 7.74 1.66
N PHE A 57 -7.52 7.81 0.34
CA PHE A 57 -7.24 6.68 -0.53
C PHE A 57 -5.82 6.77 -1.07
N VAL A 58 -5.05 5.70 -0.92
CA VAL A 58 -3.71 5.56 -1.48
C VAL A 58 -3.72 4.37 -2.44
N CYS A 59 -3.45 4.55 -3.73
CA CYS A 59 -3.42 3.40 -4.64
C CYS A 59 -2.26 3.42 -5.61
N SER A 60 -1.60 2.27 -5.76
CA SER A 60 -0.61 2.07 -6.82
C SER A 60 -1.26 1.73 -8.15
N THR A 61 -0.49 1.88 -9.22
CA THR A 61 -0.84 1.41 -10.57
C THR A 61 -0.05 0.14 -10.87
N THR A 62 -0.67 -0.89 -11.44
CA THR A 62 -0.01 -2.16 -11.77
C THR A 62 -0.05 -2.45 -13.27
N GLY A 63 0.92 -3.23 -13.75
CA GLY A 63 0.97 -3.74 -15.11
C GLY A 63 0.68 -2.68 -16.18
N GLN A 64 -0.36 -2.90 -16.97
CA GLN A 64 -0.78 -2.01 -18.06
C GLN A 64 -1.79 -0.95 -17.62
N GLY A 65 -1.65 -0.43 -16.40
CA GLY A 65 -2.54 0.56 -15.80
C GLY A 65 -3.78 -0.02 -15.11
N GLU A 66 -3.63 -1.19 -14.51
CA GLU A 66 -4.66 -1.87 -13.74
C GLU A 66 -4.59 -1.50 -12.26
N GLU A 67 -5.69 -1.72 -11.55
CA GLU A 67 -5.70 -1.62 -10.09
C GLU A 67 -4.97 -2.81 -9.42
N PRO A 68 -4.39 -2.61 -8.23
CA PRO A 68 -3.79 -3.68 -7.44
C PRO A 68 -4.80 -4.76 -7.05
N ASP A 69 -4.33 -5.98 -6.81
CA ASP A 69 -5.21 -7.12 -6.50
C ASP A 69 -6.09 -6.88 -5.27
N ASN A 70 -5.50 -6.34 -4.20
CA ASN A 70 -6.22 -5.96 -2.97
C ASN A 70 -7.15 -4.74 -3.11
N MET A 71 -7.30 -4.17 -4.31
CA MET A 71 -8.28 -3.12 -4.65
C MET A 71 -9.43 -3.63 -5.52
N LYS A 72 -9.25 -4.73 -6.28
CA LYS A 72 -10.21 -5.22 -7.29
C LYS A 72 -11.63 -5.43 -6.75
N LYS A 73 -11.78 -5.92 -5.51
CA LYS A 73 -13.10 -6.16 -4.89
C LYS A 73 -13.85 -4.85 -4.61
N PHE A 74 -13.16 -3.88 -4.01
CA PHE A 74 -13.69 -2.55 -3.76
C PHE A 74 -14.01 -1.82 -5.06
N TRP A 75 -13.09 -1.91 -6.03
CA TRP A 75 -13.23 -1.24 -7.32
C TRP A 75 -14.45 -1.71 -8.11
N ARG A 76 -14.65 -3.03 -8.22
CA ARG A 76 -15.86 -3.59 -8.85
C ARG A 76 -17.14 -3.17 -8.15
N PHE A 77 -17.09 -2.98 -6.84
CA PHE A 77 -18.25 -2.56 -6.06
C PHE A 77 -18.62 -1.10 -6.32
N ILE A 78 -17.67 -0.17 -6.21
CA ILE A 78 -17.94 1.27 -6.37
C ILE A 78 -18.33 1.65 -7.82
N LEU A 79 -17.93 0.82 -8.80
CA LEU A 79 -18.33 0.98 -10.20
C LEU A 79 -19.75 0.49 -10.52
N ARG A 80 -20.48 -0.11 -9.58
CA ARG A 80 -21.84 -0.59 -9.83
C ARG A 80 -22.77 0.55 -10.23
N LYS A 81 -23.51 0.37 -11.33
CA LYS A 81 -24.51 1.33 -11.83
C LYS A 81 -25.71 1.48 -10.90
N THR A 82 -25.94 0.52 -10.00
CA THR A 82 -27.02 0.56 -9.02
C THR A 82 -26.76 1.51 -7.86
N ILE A 83 -25.53 2.02 -7.70
CA ILE A 83 -25.21 2.99 -6.66
C ILE A 83 -25.72 4.37 -7.10
N PRO A 84 -26.56 5.05 -6.31
CA PRO A 84 -27.03 6.40 -6.58
C PRO A 84 -25.87 7.41 -6.75
N TYR A 85 -26.07 8.44 -7.56
CA TYR A 85 -25.05 9.45 -7.88
C TYR A 85 -24.71 10.38 -6.69
N ASP A 86 -25.50 10.35 -5.63
CA ASP A 86 -25.36 11.14 -4.42
C ASP A 86 -25.02 10.28 -3.18
N ALA A 87 -24.74 8.99 -3.40
CA ALA A 87 -24.53 8.01 -2.33
C ALA A 87 -23.35 8.38 -1.40
N LEU A 88 -22.38 9.15 -1.89
CA LEU A 88 -21.21 9.62 -1.16
C LEU A 88 -21.25 11.15 -0.89
N SER A 89 -22.41 11.79 -0.96
CA SER A 89 -22.58 13.24 -0.70
C SER A 89 -22.01 13.71 0.65
N GLY A 90 -22.06 12.86 1.68
CA GLY A 90 -21.46 13.11 2.99
C GLY A 90 -19.95 12.85 3.08
N LEU A 91 -19.37 12.13 2.11
CA LEU A 91 -17.98 11.69 2.15
C LEU A 91 -17.03 12.84 1.80
N LYS A 92 -16.13 13.15 2.72
CA LYS A 92 -14.94 13.96 2.45
C LYS A 92 -13.77 13.02 2.18
N TYR A 93 -13.06 13.23 1.08
CA TYR A 93 -11.98 12.32 0.72
C TYR A 93 -10.74 13.00 0.16
N ALA A 94 -9.61 12.30 0.20
CA ALA A 94 -8.41 12.67 -0.54
C ALA A 94 -7.88 11.43 -1.27
N VAL A 95 -7.24 11.61 -2.43
CA VAL A 95 -6.66 10.50 -3.20
C VAL A 95 -5.20 10.82 -3.51
N PHE A 96 -4.31 9.88 -3.21
CA PHE A 96 -2.93 9.90 -3.64
C PHE A 96 -2.65 8.66 -4.50
N GLY A 97 -2.21 8.87 -5.73
CA GLY A 97 -1.81 7.81 -6.62
C GLY A 97 -0.30 7.57 -6.58
N LEU A 98 0.11 6.31 -6.67
CA LEU A 98 1.49 5.94 -6.96
C LEU A 98 1.54 5.37 -8.38
N GLY A 99 2.41 5.95 -9.20
CA GLY A 99 2.60 5.53 -10.58
C GLY A 99 3.99 5.87 -11.08
N ASP A 100 4.20 5.58 -12.36
CA ASP A 100 5.45 5.80 -13.05
C ASP A 100 5.11 6.40 -14.43
N SER A 101 5.65 7.58 -14.73
CA SER A 101 5.36 8.32 -15.95
C SER A 101 5.99 7.73 -17.22
N SER A 102 6.90 6.77 -17.09
CA SER A 102 7.40 5.97 -18.22
C SER A 102 6.32 5.04 -18.79
N TYR A 103 5.27 4.73 -18.01
CA TYR A 103 4.13 3.94 -18.44
C TYR A 103 3.01 4.82 -19.02
N GLN A 104 2.42 4.39 -20.13
CA GLN A 104 1.34 5.12 -20.81
C GLN A 104 0.14 5.42 -19.89
N LYS A 105 -0.21 4.50 -19.00
CA LYS A 105 -1.33 4.63 -18.06
C LYS A 105 -0.88 5.13 -16.69
N PHE A 106 -0.07 6.17 -16.66
CA PHE A 106 0.40 6.85 -15.45
C PHE A 106 -0.75 7.18 -14.48
N ASN A 107 -0.68 6.65 -13.25
CA ASN A 107 -1.64 6.88 -12.16
C ASN A 107 -3.12 6.56 -12.51
N PHE A 108 -3.37 5.68 -13.48
CA PHE A 108 -4.71 5.49 -14.04
C PHE A 108 -5.78 5.01 -13.03
N PRO A 109 -5.51 4.05 -12.12
CA PRO A 109 -6.47 3.68 -11.07
C PRO A 109 -6.84 4.85 -10.16
N ALA A 110 -5.85 5.65 -9.72
CA ALA A 110 -6.10 6.83 -8.88
C ALA A 110 -6.95 7.88 -9.60
N LYS A 111 -6.66 8.13 -10.88
CA LYS A 111 -7.45 9.02 -11.76
C LYS A 111 -8.91 8.57 -11.83
N ARG A 112 -9.13 7.28 -12.05
CA ARG A 112 -10.49 6.71 -12.15
C ARG A 112 -11.20 6.73 -10.81
N LEU A 113 -10.50 6.41 -9.72
CA LEU A 113 -11.05 6.40 -8.37
C LEU A 113 -11.54 7.79 -7.96
N SER A 114 -10.69 8.81 -8.09
CA SER A 114 -11.07 10.20 -7.78
C SER A 114 -12.28 10.66 -8.59
N ARG A 115 -12.29 10.43 -9.91
CA ARG A 115 -13.46 10.75 -10.75
C ARG A 115 -14.73 10.03 -10.30
N ARG A 116 -14.62 8.75 -9.96
CA ARG A 116 -15.78 7.95 -9.54
C ARG A 116 -16.32 8.41 -8.18
N LEU A 117 -15.45 8.72 -7.23
CA LEU A 117 -15.86 9.26 -5.92
C LEU A 117 -16.61 10.58 -6.08
N GLN A 118 -16.12 11.47 -6.94
CA GLN A 118 -16.80 12.73 -7.28
C GLN A 118 -18.16 12.51 -7.96
N GLN A 119 -18.24 11.57 -8.92
CA GLN A 119 -19.50 11.21 -9.59
C GLN A 119 -20.57 10.66 -8.64
N LEU A 120 -20.15 10.12 -7.50
CA LEU A 120 -21.03 9.61 -6.45
C LEU A 120 -21.34 10.68 -5.38
N GLY A 121 -20.96 11.94 -5.60
CA GLY A 121 -21.24 13.07 -4.70
C GLY A 121 -20.16 13.33 -3.64
N GLY A 122 -19.09 12.52 -3.61
CA GLY A 122 -17.97 12.73 -2.70
C GLY A 122 -17.31 14.09 -2.91
N THR A 123 -16.93 14.75 -1.82
CA THR A 123 -16.21 16.03 -1.89
C THR A 123 -14.72 15.83 -1.64
N PRO A 124 -13.84 16.20 -2.58
CA PRO A 124 -12.39 16.18 -2.33
C PRO A 124 -12.01 17.21 -1.24
N ILE A 125 -11.07 16.85 -0.38
CA ILE A 125 -10.46 17.72 0.63
C ILE A 125 -9.36 18.57 -0.01
N VAL A 126 -8.56 17.92 -0.86
CA VAL A 126 -7.51 18.50 -1.68
C VAL A 126 -7.55 17.84 -3.05
N ASP A 127 -6.88 18.46 -4.02
CA ASP A 127 -6.67 17.85 -5.33
C ASP A 127 -5.92 16.52 -5.20
N ARG A 128 -6.17 15.64 -6.16
CA ARG A 128 -5.53 14.33 -6.21
C ARG A 128 -4.03 14.47 -6.45
N GLY A 129 -3.22 13.80 -5.64
CA GLY A 129 -1.78 13.69 -5.86
C GLY A 129 -1.43 12.60 -6.87
N ASP A 130 -0.41 12.86 -7.68
CA ASP A 130 0.17 11.94 -8.68
C ASP A 130 1.64 11.70 -8.34
N GLY A 131 1.94 10.67 -7.54
CA GLY A 131 3.30 10.19 -7.31
C GLY A 131 3.91 9.63 -8.58
N ASP A 132 5.15 10.01 -8.87
CA ASP A 132 5.90 9.57 -10.05
C ASP A 132 7.24 8.96 -9.63
N ASP A 133 7.41 7.67 -9.88
CA ASP A 133 8.65 6.94 -9.59
C ASP A 133 9.84 7.42 -10.45
N GLN A 134 9.57 8.05 -11.60
CA GLN A 134 10.60 8.62 -12.48
C GLN A 134 11.08 10.00 -12.03
N HIS A 135 10.40 10.61 -11.06
CA HIS A 135 10.83 11.89 -10.52
C HIS A 135 12.17 11.72 -9.78
N TYR A 136 13.04 12.74 -9.80
CA TYR A 136 14.38 12.64 -9.17
C TYR A 136 14.35 12.46 -7.65
N LEU A 137 13.24 12.83 -7.00
CA LEU A 137 12.93 12.55 -5.59
C LEU A 137 12.02 11.32 -5.42
N GLY A 138 11.82 10.55 -6.48
CA GLY A 138 10.78 9.52 -6.57
C GLY A 138 9.41 10.06 -6.17
N LEU A 139 8.65 9.21 -5.48
CA LEU A 139 7.30 9.50 -5.01
C LEU A 139 7.20 10.74 -4.11
N ASP A 140 8.26 11.06 -3.35
CA ASP A 140 8.27 12.17 -2.40
C ASP A 140 8.13 13.53 -3.07
N GLY A 141 8.59 13.65 -4.32
CA GLY A 141 8.46 14.89 -5.09
C GLY A 141 7.02 15.37 -5.28
N ALA A 142 6.05 14.44 -5.29
CA ALA A 142 4.63 14.77 -5.32
C ALA A 142 3.94 14.55 -3.98
N LEU A 143 4.40 13.59 -3.17
CA LEU A 143 3.79 13.25 -1.90
C LEU A 143 3.95 14.38 -0.88
N ASP A 144 5.14 14.95 -0.72
CA ASP A 144 5.39 15.94 0.33
C ASP A 144 4.58 17.23 0.13
N PRO A 145 4.55 17.86 -1.06
CA PRO A 145 3.68 19.03 -1.30
C PRO A 145 2.19 18.69 -1.14
N TRP A 146 1.80 17.47 -1.52
CA TRP A 146 0.42 17.02 -1.34
C TRP A 146 0.05 16.85 0.14
N LEU A 147 0.97 16.33 0.96
CA LEU A 147 0.79 16.21 2.41
C LEU A 147 0.70 17.58 3.08
N GLU A 148 1.56 18.53 2.70
CA GLU A 148 1.50 19.91 3.22
C GLU A 148 0.11 20.53 3.00
N ASN A 149 -0.42 20.42 1.78
CA ASN A 149 -1.76 20.91 1.46
C ASN A 149 -2.85 20.15 2.22
N LEU A 150 -2.77 18.81 2.26
CA LEU A 150 -3.71 17.97 3.00
C LEU A 150 -3.80 18.40 4.47
N TRP A 151 -2.65 18.59 5.13
CA TRP A 151 -2.61 18.98 6.54
C TRP A 151 -3.08 20.41 6.76
N ALA A 152 -2.77 21.34 5.85
CA ALA A 152 -3.30 22.70 5.95
C ALA A 152 -4.84 22.71 5.99
N VAL A 153 -5.49 22.00 5.06
CA VAL A 153 -6.96 21.91 4.99
C VAL A 153 -7.55 21.13 6.17
N LEU A 154 -6.93 20.02 6.57
CA LEU A 154 -7.41 19.21 7.69
C LEU A 154 -7.28 19.94 9.02
N LEU A 155 -6.20 20.71 9.24
CA LEU A 155 -6.00 21.45 10.49
C LEU A 155 -6.88 22.70 10.59
N ASP A 156 -7.24 23.32 9.47
CA ASP A 156 -8.26 24.38 9.43
C ASP A 156 -9.63 23.85 9.89
N ARG A 157 -10.03 22.68 9.38
CA ARG A 157 -11.31 22.04 9.75
C ARG A 157 -11.30 21.37 11.12
N TYR A 158 -10.16 20.83 11.53
CA TYR A 158 -9.96 20.13 12.80
C TYR A 158 -8.78 20.76 13.58
N PRO A 159 -8.99 21.92 14.24
CA PRO A 159 -7.95 22.63 14.98
C PRO A 159 -7.31 21.77 16.06
N LEU A 160 -5.97 21.81 16.16
CA LEU A 160 -5.20 20.96 17.07
C LEU A 160 -5.65 21.10 18.53
N PRO A 161 -5.90 19.98 19.25
CA PRO A 161 -6.25 20.03 20.67
C PRO A 161 -5.03 20.28 21.56
N LYS A 162 -3.84 19.89 21.08
CA LYS A 162 -2.54 20.04 21.72
C LYS A 162 -1.44 20.12 20.66
N PRO A 163 -0.23 20.61 20.97
CA PRO A 163 0.86 20.71 20.01
C PRO A 163 1.15 19.39 19.29
N ILE A 164 1.61 19.47 18.04
CA ILE A 164 1.96 18.30 17.23
C ILE A 164 3.06 17.51 17.96
N VAL A 165 2.91 16.18 18.00
CA VAL A 165 3.95 15.30 18.56
C VAL A 165 5.20 15.34 17.67
N PRO A 166 6.40 15.59 18.23
CA PRO A 166 7.64 15.65 17.44
C PRO A 166 7.97 14.34 16.73
N GLU A 167 8.79 14.40 15.68
CA GLU A 167 9.25 13.21 14.96
C GLU A 167 10.13 12.29 15.80
N SER A 168 10.87 12.86 16.77
CA SER A 168 11.72 12.12 17.71
C SER A 168 10.95 11.18 18.65
N VAL A 169 9.63 11.33 18.75
CA VAL A 169 8.77 10.46 19.55
C VAL A 169 8.19 9.37 18.65
N ALA A 170 8.46 8.12 18.99
CA ALA A 170 7.87 6.97 18.31
C ALA A 170 6.39 6.82 18.72
N PRO A 171 5.51 6.38 17.79
CA PRO A 171 4.17 5.96 18.15
C PRO A 171 4.21 4.71 19.04
N ASP A 172 3.14 4.51 19.82
CA ASP A 172 3.00 3.30 20.63
C ASP A 172 3.03 2.04 19.75
N PRO A 173 3.65 0.95 20.21
CA PRO A 173 3.70 -0.30 19.45
C PRO A 173 2.29 -0.84 19.21
N SER A 174 2.09 -1.45 18.04
CA SER A 174 0.80 -2.05 17.66
C SER A 174 0.55 -3.43 18.28
N CYS A 175 1.55 -4.00 18.94
CA CYS A 175 1.49 -5.31 19.57
C CYS A 175 2.22 -5.28 20.92
N ASP A 176 1.68 -6.06 21.86
CA ASP A 176 2.39 -6.40 23.09
C ASP A 176 3.38 -7.54 22.79
N ILE A 177 4.57 -7.47 23.37
CA ILE A 177 5.61 -8.48 23.23
C ILE A 177 5.73 -9.19 24.57
N ASP A 178 5.34 -10.47 24.60
CA ASP A 178 5.55 -11.36 25.73
C ASP A 178 6.78 -12.23 25.45
N TYR A 179 7.85 -12.03 26.22
CA TYR A 179 9.03 -12.88 26.16
C TYR A 179 8.75 -14.19 26.88
N ILE A 180 9.00 -15.32 26.22
CA ILE A 180 8.82 -16.66 26.77
C ILE A 180 10.22 -17.20 27.14
N ASP A 181 10.47 -17.48 28.42
CA ASP A 181 11.76 -17.94 28.97
C ASP A 181 12.10 -19.42 28.66
N GLU A 182 11.20 -20.14 27.99
CA GLU A 182 11.48 -21.52 27.57
C GLU A 182 12.45 -21.55 26.40
N HIS A 183 13.36 -22.52 26.39
CA HIS A 183 14.24 -22.80 25.26
C HIS A 183 13.36 -23.29 24.10
N ILE A 184 12.79 -22.34 23.34
CA ILE A 184 12.06 -22.65 22.11
C ILE A 184 13.12 -23.24 21.19
N ASP A 185 12.92 -24.50 20.78
CA ASP A 185 13.74 -25.11 19.75
C ASP A 185 13.71 -24.19 18.53
N THR A 186 14.82 -23.52 18.24
CA THR A 186 14.94 -22.58 17.13
C THR A 186 14.81 -23.29 15.78
N SER A 187 14.71 -24.63 15.75
CA SER A 187 14.25 -25.38 14.58
C SER A 187 12.82 -25.00 14.16
N VAL A 188 12.01 -24.45 15.07
CA VAL A 188 10.66 -23.90 14.82
C VAL A 188 10.71 -22.47 14.26
N GLY A 189 11.91 -21.86 14.19
CA GLY A 189 12.19 -20.62 13.45
C GLY A 189 12.22 -20.80 11.94
N LYS A 190 11.77 -21.94 11.40
CA LYS A 190 11.37 -22.00 9.99
C LYS A 190 10.17 -21.08 9.86
N THR A 191 10.45 -19.87 9.36
CA THR A 191 9.45 -18.95 8.80
C THR A 191 8.29 -19.78 8.26
N GLU A 192 7.14 -19.77 8.94
CA GLU A 192 5.98 -20.49 8.44
C GLU A 192 5.80 -20.08 6.98
N LEU A 193 5.84 -21.08 6.09
CA LEU A 193 5.68 -20.83 4.67
C LEU A 193 4.35 -20.10 4.51
N ILE A 194 4.40 -18.89 3.96
CA ILE A 194 3.18 -18.14 3.66
C ILE A 194 2.33 -19.06 2.77
N PRO A 195 1.03 -19.24 3.05
CA PRO A 195 0.19 -20.15 2.28
C PRO A 195 0.35 -19.91 0.77
N GLY A 196 0.68 -20.98 0.04
CA GLY A 196 0.99 -20.92 -1.40
C GLY A 196 2.46 -20.70 -1.75
N THR A 197 3.37 -20.66 -0.77
CA THR A 197 4.82 -20.66 -1.01
C THR A 197 5.34 -22.09 -1.07
N HIS A 198 6.22 -22.37 -2.02
CA HIS A 198 6.87 -23.66 -2.20
C HIS A 198 8.37 -23.51 -1.92
N LEU A 199 8.95 -24.52 -1.25
CA LEU A 199 10.40 -24.61 -1.14
C LEU A 199 10.96 -25.11 -2.47
N ALA A 200 12.07 -24.52 -2.87
CA ALA A 200 12.79 -24.89 -4.09
C ALA A 200 14.30 -24.87 -3.82
N GLN A 201 14.99 -25.89 -4.30
CA GLN A 201 16.44 -25.96 -4.27
C GLN A 201 17.03 -25.25 -5.47
N LEU A 202 18.01 -24.37 -5.25
CA LEU A 202 18.80 -23.80 -6.33
C LEU A 202 19.75 -24.88 -6.86
N VAL A 203 19.51 -25.36 -8.09
CA VAL A 203 20.32 -26.42 -8.71
C VAL A 203 21.38 -25.88 -9.65
N LYS A 204 21.22 -24.64 -10.14
CA LYS A 204 22.18 -24.00 -11.05
C LYS A 204 22.22 -22.49 -10.89
N SER A 205 23.41 -21.93 -11.00
CA SER A 205 23.69 -20.49 -10.99
C SER A 205 24.81 -20.20 -11.98
N ASP A 206 24.44 -19.84 -13.21
CA ASP A 206 25.39 -19.55 -14.29
C ASP A 206 25.43 -18.06 -14.57
N ARG A 207 26.61 -17.45 -14.48
CA ARG A 207 26.80 -16.07 -14.93
C ARG A 207 26.69 -15.99 -16.45
N MET A 208 25.82 -15.09 -16.92
CA MET A 208 25.54 -14.85 -18.34
C MET A 208 26.43 -13.74 -18.93
N THR A 209 26.94 -12.84 -18.10
CA THR A 209 27.82 -11.73 -18.50
C THR A 209 29.29 -12.14 -18.46
N ALA A 210 30.14 -11.46 -19.23
CA ALA A 210 31.58 -11.67 -19.15
C ALA A 210 32.10 -11.34 -17.74
N PRO A 211 33.15 -12.03 -17.22
CA PRO A 211 33.65 -11.84 -15.86
C PRO A 211 34.10 -10.39 -15.54
N ASP A 212 34.55 -9.66 -16.56
CA ASP A 212 34.99 -8.27 -16.48
C ASP A 212 33.85 -7.25 -16.71
N HIS A 213 32.65 -7.71 -17.06
CA HIS A 213 31.49 -6.84 -17.19
C HIS A 213 31.06 -6.32 -15.81
N PHE A 214 30.73 -5.02 -15.73
CA PHE A 214 30.41 -4.34 -14.47
C PHE A 214 29.09 -4.80 -13.82
N GLN A 215 28.13 -5.30 -14.63
CA GLN A 215 26.90 -5.93 -14.14
C GLN A 215 27.04 -7.44 -14.14
N ASP A 216 26.73 -8.04 -12.99
CA ASP A 216 26.61 -9.48 -12.85
C ASP A 216 25.15 -9.91 -13.11
N VAL A 217 24.95 -10.80 -14.08
CA VAL A 217 23.62 -11.28 -14.50
C VAL A 217 23.67 -12.80 -14.52
N HIS A 218 22.77 -13.44 -13.79
CA HIS A 218 22.76 -14.88 -13.59
C HIS A 218 21.52 -15.53 -14.20
N LEU A 219 21.71 -16.73 -14.75
CA LEU A 219 20.64 -17.70 -15.00
C LEU A 219 20.58 -18.64 -13.79
N PHE A 220 19.45 -18.65 -13.11
CA PHE A 220 19.17 -19.56 -12.00
C PHE A 220 18.18 -20.63 -12.44
N GLU A 221 18.46 -21.89 -12.07
CA GLU A 221 17.51 -23.00 -12.21
C GLU A 221 17.16 -23.51 -10.81
N PHE A 222 15.86 -23.71 -10.57
CA PHE A 222 15.33 -24.17 -9.29
C PHE A 222 14.58 -25.49 -9.48
N GLU A 223 14.80 -26.43 -8.59
CA GLU A 223 14.08 -27.70 -8.50
C GLU A 223 13.11 -27.63 -7.32
N LEU A 224 11.85 -27.96 -7.54
CA LEU A 224 10.82 -27.93 -6.50
C LEU A 224 10.81 -29.25 -5.72
N ASP A 225 10.67 -29.18 -4.41
CA ASP A 225 10.59 -30.39 -3.58
C ASP A 225 9.31 -31.19 -3.89
N ASP A 226 9.46 -32.47 -4.22
CA ASP A 226 8.38 -33.45 -4.51
C ASP A 226 7.35 -33.58 -3.36
N SER A 227 7.72 -33.12 -2.16
CA SER A 227 6.84 -33.13 -0.99
C SER A 227 5.71 -32.10 -1.05
N THR A 228 5.79 -31.15 -1.97
CA THR A 228 4.77 -30.10 -2.16
C THR A 228 3.97 -30.35 -3.43
N GLN A 229 2.68 -30.01 -3.41
CA GLN A 229 1.85 -30.05 -4.61
C GLN A 229 2.42 -29.06 -5.63
N ILE A 230 3.09 -29.58 -6.68
CA ILE A 230 3.79 -28.77 -7.68
C ILE A 230 2.80 -27.75 -8.27
N PRO A 231 3.09 -26.43 -8.20
CA PRO A 231 2.24 -25.42 -8.80
C PRO A 231 2.16 -25.63 -10.31
N GLN A 232 1.01 -25.37 -10.92
CA GLN A 232 0.93 -25.29 -12.38
C GLN A 232 1.39 -23.90 -12.80
N TRP A 233 2.36 -23.84 -13.73
CA TRP A 233 2.80 -22.61 -14.37
C TRP A 233 2.87 -22.77 -15.89
N SER A 234 2.77 -21.66 -16.59
CA SER A 234 2.91 -21.53 -18.04
C SER A 234 4.07 -20.58 -18.39
N PRO A 235 4.67 -20.71 -19.58
CA PRO A 235 5.63 -19.71 -20.07
C PRO A 235 5.03 -18.31 -20.03
N GLY A 236 5.71 -17.39 -19.36
CA GLY A 236 5.24 -16.01 -19.13
C GLY A 236 4.73 -15.74 -17.71
N ASP A 237 4.51 -16.78 -16.90
CA ASP A 237 4.24 -16.60 -15.47
C ASP A 237 5.48 -16.06 -14.73
N CYS A 238 5.23 -15.40 -13.59
CA CYS A 238 6.28 -14.80 -12.77
C CYS A 238 6.49 -15.62 -11.50
N ALA A 239 7.74 -15.98 -11.22
CA ALA A 239 8.14 -16.50 -9.91
C ALA A 239 8.45 -15.35 -8.94
N VAL A 240 8.06 -15.49 -7.68
CA VAL A 240 8.38 -14.53 -6.61
C VAL A 240 9.35 -15.19 -5.65
N LEU A 241 10.57 -14.65 -5.57
CA LEU A 241 11.59 -15.10 -4.64
C LEU A 241 11.51 -14.29 -3.35
N ARG A 242 11.59 -14.96 -2.20
CA ARG A 242 11.67 -14.31 -0.90
C ARG A 242 13.14 -14.16 -0.50
N PRO A 243 13.69 -12.94 -0.47
CA PRO A 243 15.05 -12.74 0.00
C PRO A 243 15.11 -12.82 1.54
N GLU A 244 16.32 -13.07 2.02
CA GLU A 244 16.71 -12.92 3.42
C GLU A 244 17.82 -11.86 3.48
N ASN A 245 17.80 -11.01 4.51
CA ASN A 245 18.87 -10.04 4.71
C ASN A 245 20.17 -10.77 5.07
N LEU A 246 21.32 -10.14 4.81
CA LEU A 246 22.59 -10.70 5.26
C LEU A 246 22.74 -10.48 6.77
N ASP A 247 23.47 -11.36 7.46
CA ASP A 247 23.81 -11.18 8.88
C ASP A 247 24.56 -9.87 9.18
N SER A 248 25.15 -9.27 8.15
CA SER A 248 25.92 -8.02 8.21
C SER A 248 25.08 -6.76 8.05
N ASP A 249 23.81 -6.87 7.65
CA ASP A 249 22.87 -5.75 7.47
C ASP A 249 22.16 -5.39 8.80
#